data_AF-A0A4R6ZNW1-F1
#
_entry.id   AF-A0A4R6ZNW1-F1
#
_cell.length_a   1.000
_cell.length_b   1.000
_cell.length_c   1.000
_cell.angle_alpha   90.00
_cell.angle_beta   90.00
_cell.angle_gamma   90.00
#
_symmetry.space_group_name_H-M   'P 1'
#
loop_
_entity.id
_entity.type
_entity.pdbx_description
1 polymer ?
#
loop_
_entity_poly.entity_id
_entity_poly.type
_entity_poly.pdbx_seq_one_letter_code
_entity_poly.pdbx_strand_id
1 'polypeptide(L)'
;MTVNLGEIAVTQQQVDLMKHALGLDNTKRAYRNHFAALIVNTGDWDNLVKKGLAEKGENTGRLIYYHVSELGRQFLDFYGIEGVRG
;
A
#
# COMPACT_ATOMS: atom_id res chain seq x y z
N MET A 1 10.58 0.57 -12.40
CA MET A 1 10.03 1.87 -12.82
C MET A 1 9.55 2.61 -11.57
N THR A 2 9.83 3.91 -11.47
CA THR A 2 9.47 4.76 -10.32
C THR A 2 8.48 5.82 -10.78
N VAL A 3 7.44 6.05 -10.00
CA VAL A 3 6.34 6.99 -10.25
C VAL A 3 6.45 8.12 -9.24
N ASN A 4 6.40 9.37 -9.70
CA ASN A 4 6.50 10.54 -8.83
C ASN A 4 5.18 11.32 -8.86
N LEU A 5 4.59 11.56 -7.69
CA LEU A 5 3.48 12.50 -7.49
C LEU A 5 3.93 13.52 -6.44
N GLY A 6 4.32 14.71 -6.90
CA GLY A 6 5.05 15.68 -6.07
C GLY A 6 6.45 15.16 -5.70
N GLU A 7 6.81 15.24 -4.42
CA GLU A 7 8.08 14.73 -3.88
C GLU A 7 8.05 13.22 -3.55
N ILE A 8 6.90 12.56 -3.68
CA ILE A 8 6.73 11.16 -3.30
C ILE A 8 7.03 10.25 -4.49
N ALA A 9 8.20 9.62 -4.46
CA ALA A 9 8.65 8.65 -5.45
C ALA A 9 8.27 7.22 -5.03
N VAL A 10 7.50 6.47 -5.79
CA VAL A 10 7.00 5.11 -5.47
C VAL A 10 7.34 4.14 -6.59
N THR A 11 7.78 2.92 -6.27
CA THR A 11 8.08 1.90 -7.30
C THR A 11 6.80 1.20 -7.75
N GLN A 12 6.79 0.61 -8.95
CA GLN A 12 5.65 -0.20 -9.41
C GLN A 12 5.32 -1.35 -8.43
N GLN A 13 6.35 -2.00 -7.86
CA GLN A 13 6.16 -3.04 -6.85
C GLN A 13 5.43 -2.52 -5.60
N GLN A 14 5.73 -1.29 -5.17
CA GLN A 14 5.03 -0.66 -4.05
C GLN A 14 3.58 -0.31 -4.40
N VAL A 15 3.31 0.10 -5.64
CA VAL A 15 1.93 0.28 -6.14
C VAL A 15 1.17 -1.05 -6.10
N ASP A 16 1.79 -2.13 -6.58
CA ASP A 16 1.17 -3.46 -6.62
C ASP A 16 0.91 -4.00 -5.21
N LEU A 17 1.80 -3.75 -4.25
CA LEU A 17 1.57 -4.07 -2.84
C LEU A 17 0.36 -3.33 -2.25
N MET A 18 0.23 -2.02 -2.51
CA MET A 18 -0.92 -1.25 -2.02
C MET A 18 -2.22 -1.72 -2.68
N LYS A 19 -2.21 -2.02 -3.99
CA LYS A 19 -3.36 -2.62 -4.70
C LYS A 19 -3.76 -3.96 -4.09
N HIS A 20 -2.78 -4.83 -3.85
CA HIS A 20 -3.01 -6.13 -3.24
C HIS A 20 -3.63 -5.97 -1.85
N ALA A 21 -3.11 -5.07 -1.02
CA ALA A 21 -3.64 -4.82 0.32
C ALA A 21 -5.11 -4.35 0.31
N LEU A 22 -5.54 -3.63 -0.74
CA LEU A 22 -6.92 -3.21 -0.95
C LEU A 22 -7.80 -4.30 -1.58
N GLY A 23 -7.20 -5.41 -2.04
CA GLY A 23 -7.91 -6.50 -2.73
C GLY A 23 -8.19 -6.21 -4.21
N LEU A 24 -7.48 -5.27 -4.82
CA LEU A 24 -7.74 -4.78 -6.18
C LEU A 24 -7.04 -5.57 -7.30
N ASP A 25 -6.47 -6.74 -7.01
CA ASP A 25 -5.77 -7.53 -8.03
C ASP A 25 -6.72 -8.04 -9.13
N ASN A 26 -7.94 -8.40 -8.74
CA ASN A 26 -8.94 -9.01 -9.61
C ASN A 26 -10.31 -8.30 -9.54
N THR A 27 -10.42 -7.19 -8.81
CA THR A 27 -11.68 -6.47 -8.61
C THR A 27 -11.47 -4.96 -8.80
N LYS A 28 -12.55 -4.27 -9.17
CA LYS A 28 -12.60 -2.79 -9.28
C LYS A 28 -13.25 -2.14 -8.06
N ARG A 29 -13.22 -2.80 -6.91
CA ARG A 29 -13.77 -2.28 -5.66
C ARG A 29 -12.96 -2.81 -4.48
N ALA A 30 -12.35 -1.91 -3.73
CA ALA A 30 -11.65 -2.25 -2.51
C ALA A 30 -12.65 -2.91 -1.53
N TYR A 31 -12.27 -4.06 -0.98
CA TYR A 31 -13.11 -4.82 -0.03
C TYR A 31 -12.35 -5.20 1.25
N ARG A 32 -11.05 -4.88 1.29
CA ARG A 32 -10.17 -5.04 2.45
C ARG A 32 -9.19 -3.88 2.48
N ASN A 33 -8.39 -3.80 3.53
CA ASN A 33 -7.24 -2.90 3.59
C ASN A 33 -6.23 -3.47 4.58
N HIS A 34 -5.58 -4.58 4.25
CA HIS A 34 -4.50 -5.11 5.07
C HIS A 34 -3.54 -6.00 4.26
N PHE A 35 -2.27 -5.97 4.64
CA PHE A 35 -1.25 -6.91 4.18
C PHE A 35 -0.46 -7.45 5.37
N ALA A 36 -0.30 -8.76 5.45
CA ALA A 36 0.51 -9.40 6.48
C ALA A 36 1.92 -9.69 5.92
N ALA A 37 2.89 -8.84 6.25
CA ALA A 37 4.28 -9.04 5.85
C ALA A 37 5.02 -9.91 6.86
N LEU A 38 5.85 -10.83 6.39
CA LEU A 38 6.85 -11.47 7.25
C LEU A 38 7.82 -10.42 7.77
N ILE A 39 8.19 -10.50 9.05
CA ILE A 39 9.06 -9.50 9.70
C ILE A 39 10.42 -9.35 9.00
N VAL A 40 10.88 -10.38 8.30
CA VAL A 40 12.13 -10.37 7.52
C VAL A 40 12.01 -9.69 6.15
N ASN A 41 10.80 -9.31 5.74
CA ASN A 41 10.51 -8.75 4.41
C ASN A 41 9.52 -7.57 4.50
N THR A 42 9.84 -6.58 5.33
CA THR A 42 9.02 -5.38 5.50
C THR A 42 9.53 -4.15 4.76
N GLY A 43 10.65 -4.25 4.04
CA GLY A 43 11.38 -3.10 3.49
C GLY A 43 10.52 -2.16 2.65
N ASP A 44 9.73 -2.69 1.71
CA ASP A 44 8.84 -1.90 0.86
C ASP A 44 7.71 -1.22 1.67
N TRP A 45 7.13 -1.95 2.62
CA TRP A 45 6.06 -1.44 3.46
C TRP A 45 6.55 -0.39 4.46
N ASP A 46 7.70 -0.59 5.10
CA ASP A 46 8.32 0.40 5.96
C ASP A 46 8.73 1.66 5.17
N ASN A 47 9.12 1.50 3.90
CA ASN A 47 9.38 2.62 3.01
C ASN A 47 8.10 3.39 2.64
N LEU A 48 6.98 2.70 2.41
CA LEU A 48 5.66 3.31 2.21
C LEU A 48 5.16 4.04 3.46
N VAL A 49 5.40 3.47 4.65
CA VAL A 49 5.08 4.12 5.94
C VAL A 49 5.86 5.42 6.11
N LYS A 50 7.16 5.43 5.81
CA LYS A 50 7.99 6.66 5.85
C LYS A 50 7.49 7.76 4.90
N LYS A 51 6.84 7.38 3.80
CA LYS A 51 6.24 8.30 2.83
C LYS A 51 4.80 8.73 3.21
N GLY A 52 4.25 8.21 4.31
CA GLY A 52 2.87 8.46 4.73
C GLY A 52 1.81 7.74 3.89
N LEU A 53 2.20 6.83 2.98
CA LEU A 53 1.28 6.10 2.10
C LEU A 53 0.71 4.82 2.73
N ALA A 54 1.30 4.38 3.84
CA ALA A 54 0.85 3.22 4.59
C ALA A 54 0.98 3.47 6.10
N GLU A 55 0.27 2.67 6.87
CA GLU A 55 0.30 2.65 8.34
C GLU A 55 0.69 1.27 8.82
N LYS A 56 1.48 1.23 9.90
CA LYS A 56 1.91 -0.01 10.54
C LYS A 56 0.85 -0.41 11.58
N GLY A 57 0.30 -1.60 11.42
CA GLY A 57 -0.71 -2.18 12.30
C GLY A 57 -0.11 -3.13 13.33
N GLU A 58 -0.84 -4.20 13.62
CA GLU A 58 -0.46 -5.21 14.61
C GLU A 58 0.87 -5.91 14.27
N ASN A 59 1.67 -6.22 15.29
CA ASN A 59 2.87 -7.04 15.19
C ASN A 59 2.69 -8.29 16.06
N THR A 60 2.73 -9.47 15.43
CA THR A 60 2.55 -10.77 16.09
C THR A 60 3.86 -11.47 16.42
N GLY A 61 5.01 -10.79 16.25
CA GLY A 61 6.36 -11.34 16.39
C GLY A 61 6.85 -12.09 15.15
N ARG A 62 5.94 -12.62 14.32
CA ARG A 62 6.29 -13.24 13.02
C ARG A 62 5.81 -12.41 11.83
N LEU A 63 4.66 -11.76 11.98
CA LEU A 63 4.04 -10.94 10.96
C LEU A 63 3.86 -9.52 11.47
N ILE A 64 3.97 -8.57 10.54
CA ILE A 64 3.55 -7.20 10.75
C ILE A 64 2.45 -6.90 9.74
N TYR A 65 1.33 -6.41 10.25
CA TYR A 65 0.22 -5.96 9.43
C TYR A 65 0.45 -4.53 8.97
N TYR A 66 0.11 -4.25 7.72
CA TYR A 66 0.16 -2.92 7.14
C TYR A 66 -1.16 -2.58 6.47
N HIS A 67 -1.51 -1.31 6.51
CA HIS A 67 -2.74 -0.77 5.94
C HIS A 67 -2.37 0.38 5.01
N VAL A 68 -3.04 0.50 3.86
CA VAL A 68 -2.91 1.68 3.01
C VAL A 68 -3.57 2.85 3.73
N SER A 69 -2.84 3.97 3.88
CA SER A 69 -3.35 5.18 4.53
C SER A 69 -4.34 5.89 3.61
N GLU A 70 -4.99 6.94 4.11
CA GLU A 70 -5.82 7.79 3.25
C GLU A 70 -5.01 8.49 2.15
N LEU A 71 -3.81 8.98 2.48
CA LEU A 71 -2.89 9.55 1.48
C LEU A 71 -2.46 8.50 0.45
N GLY A 72 -2.23 7.24 0.88
CA GLY A 72 -1.95 6.13 -0.02
C GLY A 72 -3.08 5.82 -0.99
N ARG A 73 -4.33 5.86 -0.51
CA ARG A 73 -5.52 5.72 -1.35
C ARG A 73 -5.64 6.86 -2.36
N GLN A 74 -5.47 8.10 -1.92
CA GLN A 74 -5.46 9.25 -2.82
C GLN A 74 -4.36 9.13 -3.88
N PHE A 75 -3.15 8.72 -3.49
CA PHE A 75 -2.05 8.47 -4.42
C PHE A 75 -2.44 7.44 -5.49
N LEU A 76 -3.02 6.30 -5.11
CA LEU A 76 -3.46 5.28 -6.06
C LEU A 76 -4.56 5.77 -7.01
N ASP A 77 -5.50 6.58 -6.51
CA ASP A 77 -6.55 7.20 -7.30
C ASP A 77 -5.97 8.18 -8.34
N PHE A 78 -5.02 9.04 -7.92
CA PHE A 78 -4.27 9.91 -8.85
C PHE A 78 -3.41 9.12 -9.84
N TYR A 79 -2.91 7.95 -9.45
CA TYR A 79 -2.18 7.04 -10.34
C TYR A 79 -3.09 6.35 -11.37
N GLY A 80 -4.41 6.46 -11.23
CA GLY A 80 -5.38 5.87 -12.15
C GLY A 80 -5.82 4.45 -11.76
N ILE A 81 -5.64 4.03 -10.50
CA ILE A 81 -6.20 2.78 -10.01
C ILE A 81 -7.68 2.99 -9.65
N GLU A 82 -8.56 2.32 -10.38
CA GLU A 82 -10.00 2.35 -10.11
C GLU A 82 -10.36 1.57 -8.83
N GLY A 83 -11.46 1.96 -8.17
CA GLY A 83 -12.06 1.18 -7.08
C GLY A 83 -11.44 1.38 -5.69
N VAL A 84 -10.50 2.32 -5.55
CA VAL A 84 -9.73 2.56 -4.32
C VAL A 84 -10.58 3.10 -3.16
N ARG A 85 -11.68 3.81 -3.44
CA ARG A 85 -12.58 4.44 -2.46
C ARG A 85 -13.88 3.64 -2.19
N GLY A 86 -13.83 2.32 -2.37
CA GLY A 86 -14.99 1.41 -2.40
C GLY A 86 -15.85 1.34 -1.14
#